data_AF-A0A956W0H5-F1
#
_entry.id   AF-A0A956W0H5-F1
#
_cell.length_a   1.000
_cell.length_b   1.000
_cell.length_c   1.000
_cell.angle_alpha   90.00
_cell.angle_beta   90.00
_cell.angle_gamma   90.00
#
_symmetry.space_group_name_H-M   'P 1'
#
loop_
_entity.id
_entity.type
_entity.pdbx_description
1 polymer ?
#
loop_
_entity_poly.entity_id
_entity_poly.type
_entity_poly.pdbx_seq_one_letter_code
_entity_poly.pdbx_strand_id
1 'polypeptide(L)' 'TFEGSRLRIYDCKLTGAQEPGMPGRVLRIQDDGIYIRLNGGVLRVERVAPDGARKLPAAEWAAQAGIQPGTRFR' A
#
# COMPACT_ATOMS: atom_id res chain seq x y z
N THR A 1 -8.89 -3.76 -4.98
CA THR A 1 -9.08 -4.81 -3.94
C THR A 1 -7.75 -5.54 -3.78
N PHE A 2 -7.61 -6.50 -2.88
CA PHE A 2 -6.42 -7.37 -2.85
C PHE A 2 -6.87 -8.83 -2.76
N GLU A 3 -6.43 -9.66 -3.70
CA GLU A 3 -6.79 -11.10 -3.81
C GLU A 3 -8.30 -11.38 -3.75
N GLY A 4 -9.12 -10.50 -4.32
CA GLY A 4 -10.59 -10.64 -4.32
C GLY A 4 -11.27 -10.14 -3.03
N SER A 5 -10.50 -9.80 -1.99
CA SER A 5 -11.02 -9.24 -0.73
C SER A 5 -10.93 -7.70 -0.70
N ARG A 6 -11.83 -7.07 0.07
CA ARG A 6 -11.80 -5.63 0.30
C ARG A 6 -10.65 -5.27 1.24
N LEU A 7 -9.87 -4.27 0.84
CA LEU A 7 -8.83 -3.67 1.66
C LEU A 7 -9.16 -2.19 1.81
N ARG A 8 -9.40 -1.75 3.04
CA ARG A 8 -9.62 -0.33 3.35
C ARG A 8 -8.28 0.31 3.69
N ILE A 9 -8.03 1.50 3.15
CA ILE A 9 -6.80 2.26 3.34
C ILE A 9 -7.08 3.42 4.29
N TYR A 10 -6.21 3.65 5.26
CA TYR A 10 -6.31 4.71 6.25
C TYR A 10 -4.98 5.43 6.42
N ASP A 11 -5.03 6.65 6.96
CA ASP A 11 -3.86 7.42 7.35
C ASP A 11 -2.82 7.48 6.20
N CYS A 12 -3.27 7.82 4.99
CA CYS A 12 -2.42 7.87 3.80
C CYS A 12 -2.05 9.30 3.41
N LYS A 13 -0.84 9.49 2.88
CA LYS A 13 -0.32 10.80 2.47
C LYS A 13 0.37 10.71 1.11
N LEU A 14 0.19 11.73 0.28
CA LEU A 14 1.03 11.92 -0.90
C LEU A 14 2.42 12.35 -0.42
N THR A 15 3.45 11.67 -0.92
CA THR A 15 4.84 11.98 -0.58
C THR A 15 5.39 13.21 -1.32
N GLY A 16 4.69 13.68 -2.35
CA GLY A 16 5.19 14.71 -3.27
C GLY A 16 6.24 14.22 -4.27
N ALA A 17 6.76 13.00 -4.10
CA ALA A 17 7.74 12.41 -5.01
C ALA A 17 7.10 11.95 -6.32
N GLN A 18 7.82 12.15 -7.42
CA GLN A 18 7.54 11.50 -8.71
C GLN A 18 8.56 10.40 -8.92
N GLU A 19 8.09 9.17 -8.99
CA GLU A 19 8.93 7.98 -9.19
C GLU A 19 8.41 7.18 -10.39
N PRO A 20 9.29 6.55 -11.19
CA PRO A 20 8.88 5.72 -12.31
C PRO A 20 8.16 4.46 -11.82
N GLY A 21 7.23 3.95 -12.62
CA GLY A 21 6.53 2.70 -12.34
C GLY A 21 5.07 2.72 -12.80
N MET A 22 4.45 1.55 -12.76
CA MET A 22 3.04 1.40 -13.11
C MET A 22 2.13 1.83 -11.95
N PRO A 23 0.97 2.43 -12.26
CA PRO A 23 -0.04 2.73 -11.26
C PRO A 23 -0.51 1.47 -10.51
N GLY A 24 -0.65 1.59 -9.20
CA GLY A 24 -0.99 0.50 -8.28
C GLY A 24 0.20 -0.36 -7.87
N ARG A 25 1.42 -0.10 -8.36
CA ARG A 25 2.62 -0.87 -8.01
C ARG A 25 3.16 -0.44 -6.65
N VAL A 26 3.47 -1.40 -5.79
CA VAL A 26 4.23 -1.19 -4.57
C VAL A 26 5.68 -0.93 -4.94
N LEU A 27 6.19 0.25 -4.59
CA LEU A 27 7.57 0.65 -4.83
C LEU A 27 8.49 0.12 -3.73
N ARG A 28 8.05 0.26 -2.48
CA ARG A 28 8.80 -0.16 -1.28
C ARG A 28 7.85 -0.30 -0.09
N ILE A 29 8.28 -1.05 0.90
CA ILE A 29 7.63 -1.19 2.21
C ILE A 29 8.67 -0.77 3.24
N GLN A 30 8.29 0.13 4.13
CA GLN A 30 9.12 0.63 5.23
C GLN A 30 8.29 0.60 6.51
N ASP A 31 8.92 0.81 7.67
CA ASP A 31 8.26 0.77 8.97
C ASP A 31 7.09 1.78 9.08
N ASP A 32 7.19 2.89 8.36
CA ASP A 32 6.16 3.95 8.32
C ASP A 32 5.04 3.69 7.30
N GLY A 33 5.13 2.64 6.48
CA GLY A 33 4.05 2.23 5.59
C GLY A 33 4.45 1.62 4.24
N ILE A 34 3.43 1.48 3.38
CA ILE A 34 3.59 0.98 2.01
C ILE A 34 3.60 2.17 1.04
N TYR A 35 4.59 2.22 0.16
CA TYR A 35 4.70 3.23 -0.87
C TYR A 35 4.15 2.68 -2.19
N ILE A 36 3.06 3.26 -2.68
CA ILE A 36 2.33 2.82 -3.87
C ILE A 36 2.42 3.90 -4.95
N ARG A 37 2.82 3.51 -6.15
CA ARG A 37 2.84 4.37 -7.33
C ARG A 37 1.40 4.68 -7.78
N LEU A 38 1.08 5.96 -7.91
CA LEU A 38 -0.14 6.46 -8.53
C LEU A 38 0.14 6.93 -9.97
N ASN A 39 -0.87 7.41 -10.69
CA ASN A 39 -0.65 8.08 -11.99
C ASN A 39 0.23 9.34 -11.84
N GLY A 40 0.08 10.07 -10.73
CA GLY A 40 0.65 11.41 -10.52
C GLY A 40 1.47 11.58 -9.24
N GLY A 41 2.01 10.51 -8.67
CA GLY A 41 2.94 10.58 -7.55
C GLY A 41 3.11 9.26 -6.83
N VAL A 42 3.56 9.31 -5.59
CA VAL A 42 3.67 8.16 -4.70
C VAL A 42 2.84 8.38 -3.44
N LEU A 43 1.94 7.45 -3.18
CA LEU A 43 1.11 7.39 -1.98
C LEU A 43 1.83 6.58 -0.90
N ARG A 44 2.03 7.16 0.27
CA ARG A 44 2.39 6.41 1.47
C ARG A 44 1.13 6.03 2.22
N VAL A 45 0.92 4.75 2.43
CA VAL A 45 -0.19 4.19 3.21
C VAL A 45 0.35 3.75 4.56
N GLU A 46 -0.06 4.41 5.64
CA GLU A 46 0.44 4.10 6.99
C GLU A 46 -0.39 2.98 7.65
N ARG A 47 -1.70 2.91 7.36
CA ARG A 47 -2.59 1.90 7.95
C ARG A 47 -3.57 1.31 6.95
N VAL A 48 -3.96 0.06 7.19
CA VAL A 48 -4.96 -0.66 6.40
C VAL A 48 -5.93 -1.40 7.30
N ALA A 49 -7.10 -1.76 6.79
CA ALA A 49 -8.00 -2.72 7.40
C ALA A 49 -8.45 -3.73 6.34
N PRO A 50 -7.92 -4.97 6.38
CA PRO A 50 -8.40 -6.08 5.59
C PRO A 50 -9.87 -6.39 5.90
N ASP A 51 -10.55 -7.11 5.01
CA ASP A 51 -11.96 -7.38 5.21
C ASP A 51 -12.22 -8.21 6.48
N GLY A 52 -13.19 -7.80 7.28
CA GLY A 52 -13.48 -8.39 8.59
C GLY A 52 -12.40 -8.19 9.67
N ALA A 53 -11.29 -7.52 9.38
CA ALA A 53 -10.19 -7.31 10.32
C ALA A 53 -10.15 -5.88 10.89
N ARG A 54 -9.47 -5.73 12.05
CA ARG A 54 -9.22 -4.42 12.66
C ARG A 54 -8.17 -3.65 11.85
N LYS A 55 -8.15 -2.33 12.03
CA LYS A 55 -7.11 -1.45 11.47
C LYS A 55 -5.75 -1.83 12.07
N LEU A 56 -4.75 -2.01 11.23
CA LEU A 56 -3.36 -2.33 11.62
C LEU A 56 -2.35 -1.54 10.75
N PRO A 57 -1.07 -1.45 11.17
CA PRO A 57 -0.01 -0.84 10.37
C PRO A 57 0.13 -1.51 9.00
N ALA A 58 0.29 -0.70 7.96
CA ALA A 58 0.34 -1.20 6.60
C ALA A 58 1.58 -2.07 6.33
N ALA A 59 2.72 -1.75 6.94
CA ALA A 59 3.94 -2.53 6.83
C ALA A 59 3.77 -3.94 7.45
N GLU A 60 3.16 -4.02 8.63
CA GLU A 60 2.85 -5.29 9.30
C GLU A 60 1.91 -6.14 8.46
N TRP A 61 0.84 -5.53 7.95
CA TRP A 61 -0.10 -6.23 7.07
C TRP A 61 0.58 -6.71 5.78
N ALA A 62 1.44 -5.90 5.16
CA ALA A 62 2.14 -6.27 3.93
C ALA A 62 3.01 -7.53 4.14
N ALA A 63 3.70 -7.63 5.27
CA ALA A 63 4.49 -8.81 5.62
C ALA A 63 3.59 -10.05 5.79
N GLN A 64 2.45 -9.92 6.48
CA GLN A 64 1.49 -11.02 6.67
C GLN A 64 0.84 -11.48 5.35
N ALA A 65 0.54 -10.53 4.46
CA ALA A 65 -0.10 -10.77 3.17
C ALA A 65 0.89 -11.14 2.05
N GLY A 66 2.19 -11.28 2.36
CA GLY A 66 3.21 -11.62 1.35
C GLY A 66 3.41 -10.54 0.27
N ILE A 67 3.08 -9.29 0.58
CA ILE A 67 3.27 -8.18 -0.36
C ILE A 67 4.74 -7.78 -0.39
N GLN A 68 5.27 -7.61 -1.59
CA GLN A 68 6.66 -7.27 -1.84
C GLN A 68 6.75 -6.07 -2.78
N PRO A 69 7.90 -5.37 -2.80
CA PRO A 69 8.19 -4.41 -3.87
C PRO A 69 7.97 -5.06 -5.23
N GLY A 70 7.17 -4.41 -6.08
CA GLY A 70 6.76 -4.93 -7.37
C GLY A 70 5.34 -5.49 -7.43
N THR A 71 4.73 -5.88 -6.29
CA THR A 71 3.32 -6.27 -6.22
C THR A 71 2.44 -5.16 -6.77
N ARG A 72 1.41 -5.50 -7.55
CA ARG A 72 0.51 -4.52 -8.15
C ARG A 72 -0.94 -4.75 -7.73
N PHE A 73 -1.52 -3.74 -7.08
CA PHE A 73 -2.94 -3.68 -6.79
C PHE A 73 -3.73 -3.45 -8.09
N ARG A 74 -4.81 -4.21 -8.26
CA ARG A 74 -5.73 -4.14 -9.40
C ARG A 74 -7.15 -3.85 -8.90
#